data_AF-G4WV79-F1
#
_entry.id   AF-G4WV79-F1
#
_cell.length_a   1.000
_cell.length_b   1.000
_cell.length_c   1.000
_cell.angle_alpha   90.00
_cell.angle_beta   90.00
_cell.angle_gamma   90.00
#
_symmetry.space_group_name_H-M   'P 1'
#
loop_
_entity.id
_entity.type
_entity.pdbx_description
1 polymer ?
#
loop_
_entity_poly.entity_id
_entity_poly.type
_entity_poly.pdbx_seq_one_letter_code
_entity_poly.pdbx_strand_id
1 'polypeptide(L)'
;MHAFFDAEPPSLTINAWTGSDVEPARPSPEQLHAWLRSRPAPPPLAQRDRWPKGVKPWDWQSPNVGWGLVLPDDPKQPAQRLATAADAPEPIQRLVAARGNAPVLRWRANAGGIGQLRRYRPDGRVNDLGPTTEDGIGPGQMPHFLLIYAPPDQIPWTFQYAANLRRHVGRLWLQGEALDNYVDALINDWSGCACDVRAPLVWSVDYGEPDITWLMDRAISQKLAKEWVDDPDFVRTTHLSGRAATQDRLIDKLAGTRPALVVTTSHGMTGPLDDAAVMASQLGLPVDANRRVLDLQALCERWQPNGAIWYSHACCAAGSDAKSAYEGLAGMGSGVARVLSGVATGCGATIAPLPQRLLGAKHPLRAFIGHVEPTFDWTLRNPDPDSRQLLTHGLVKALNQKLFEDGQRRPIGWAMETVFDDVGVLLDEGKHAIAAIDAARPRSLTKALYYQIAAMDRQHTVILGDPTVALPV
;
A
#
# COMPACT_ATOMS: atom_id res chain seq x y z
N MET A 1 4.85 -5.11 46.13
CA MET A 1 5.22 -5.71 44.83
C MET A 1 4.37 -5.08 43.71
N HIS A 2 4.35 -3.74 43.63
CA HIS A 2 3.31 -2.98 42.90
C HIS A 2 3.78 -1.58 42.42
N ALA A 3 5.00 -1.43 41.94
CA ALA A 3 5.47 -0.12 41.47
C ALA A 3 6.61 -0.22 40.44
N PHE A 4 6.33 -0.80 39.28
CA PHE A 4 7.06 -0.54 38.03
C PHE A 4 6.04 -0.58 36.89
N PHE A 5 4.97 0.20 37.01
CA PHE A 5 4.13 0.46 35.84
C PHE A 5 4.89 1.46 34.97
N ASP A 6 5.07 1.10 33.71
CA ASP A 6 5.48 2.02 32.66
C ASP A 6 4.68 3.34 32.78
N ALA A 7 5.32 4.46 32.45
CA ALA A 7 4.62 5.72 32.23
C ALA A 7 3.36 5.46 31.37
N GLU A 8 2.25 6.15 31.65
CA GLU A 8 1.00 5.96 30.93
C GLU A 8 1.25 5.76 29.43
N PRO A 9 0.69 4.71 28.81
CA PRO A 9 0.91 4.46 27.40
C PRO A 9 0.54 5.72 26.59
N PRO A 10 1.42 6.18 25.69
CA PRO A 10 1.18 7.42 24.98
C PRO A 10 -0.08 7.29 24.10
N SER A 11 -0.72 8.43 23.84
CA SER A 11 -1.91 8.47 23.00
C SER A 11 -1.59 8.06 21.56
N LEU A 12 -2.55 7.39 20.92
CA LEU A 12 -2.55 7.03 19.51
C LEU A 12 -3.53 7.93 18.77
N THR A 13 -3.05 8.64 17.75
CA THR A 13 -3.88 9.45 16.86
C THR A 13 -4.00 8.74 15.51
N ILE A 14 -5.22 8.59 15.02
CA ILE A 14 -5.54 7.93 13.75
C ILE A 14 -5.69 8.96 12.62
N ASN A 15 -5.21 8.65 11.43
CA ASN A 15 -5.26 9.53 10.25
C ASN A 15 -6.60 9.49 9.49
N ALA A 16 -7.70 9.40 10.23
CA ALA A 16 -9.04 9.20 9.70
C ALA A 16 -9.93 10.41 9.97
N TRP A 17 -10.71 10.81 8.96
CA TRP A 17 -11.68 11.89 9.07
C TRP A 17 -13.11 11.32 8.99
N THR A 18 -13.93 11.59 10.01
CA THR A 18 -15.32 11.12 10.07
C THR A 18 -16.33 12.24 9.82
N GLY A 19 -15.87 13.43 9.40
CA GLY A 19 -16.62 14.69 9.43
C GLY A 19 -16.25 15.58 10.62
N SER A 20 -15.49 15.04 11.58
CA SER A 20 -14.92 15.74 12.73
C SER A 20 -13.61 15.09 13.14
N ASP A 21 -12.83 15.78 13.98
CA ASP A 21 -11.59 15.25 14.54
C ASP A 21 -11.89 13.98 15.38
N VAL A 22 -11.10 12.92 15.18
CA VAL A 22 -11.23 11.68 15.95
C VAL A 22 -10.42 11.79 17.23
N GLU A 23 -11.08 11.65 18.37
CA GLU A 23 -10.41 11.69 19.68
C GLU A 23 -9.29 10.63 19.76
N PRO A 24 -8.06 11.02 20.16
CA PRO A 24 -6.96 10.08 20.36
C PRO A 24 -7.33 9.00 21.37
N ALA A 25 -6.92 7.77 21.10
CA ALA A 25 -7.12 6.67 22.05
C ALA A 25 -5.91 6.53 22.97
N ARG A 26 -6.17 6.17 24.23
CA ARG A 26 -5.16 5.74 25.20
C ARG A 26 -5.49 4.32 25.65
N PRO A 27 -4.97 3.29 24.97
CA PRO A 27 -5.18 1.90 25.38
C PRO A 27 -4.63 1.66 26.79
N SER A 28 -5.33 0.88 27.62
CA SER A 28 -4.78 0.49 28.93
C SER A 28 -3.62 -0.50 28.77
N PRO A 29 -2.69 -0.58 29.73
CA PRO A 29 -1.62 -1.57 29.68
C PRO A 29 -2.10 -3.01 29.52
N GLU A 30 -3.20 -3.38 30.19
CA GLU A 30 -3.82 -4.71 30.11
C GLU A 30 -4.38 -4.99 28.71
N GLN A 31 -5.03 -3.99 28.11
CA GLN A 31 -5.56 -4.09 26.74
C GLN A 31 -4.43 -4.28 25.73
N LEU A 32 -3.36 -3.48 25.83
CA LEU A 32 -2.20 -3.60 24.95
C LEU A 32 -1.52 -4.95 25.10
N HIS A 33 -1.36 -5.43 26.33
CA HIS A 33 -0.77 -6.73 26.59
C HIS A 33 -1.60 -7.88 25.98
N ALA A 34 -2.93 -7.84 26.14
CA ALA A 34 -3.83 -8.80 25.51
C ALA A 34 -3.75 -8.74 23.98
N TRP A 35 -3.76 -7.52 23.42
CA TRP A 35 -3.70 -7.29 21.97
C TRP A 35 -2.37 -7.77 21.36
N LEU A 36 -1.23 -7.51 22.01
CA LEU A 36 0.08 -7.97 21.56
C LEU A 36 0.18 -9.50 21.58
N ARG A 37 -0.35 -10.15 22.64
CA ARG A 37 -0.31 -11.61 22.78
C ARG A 37 -1.29 -12.35 21.88
N SER A 38 -2.37 -11.71 21.42
CA SER A 38 -3.30 -12.32 20.48
C SER A 38 -2.73 -12.38 19.06
N ARG A 39 -1.58 -11.76 18.80
CA ARG A 39 -0.97 -11.75 17.47
C ARG A 39 -0.16 -13.01 17.26
N PRO A 40 -0.37 -13.74 16.15
CA PRO A 40 0.48 -14.86 15.82
C PRO A 40 1.91 -14.35 15.65
N ALA A 41 2.88 -15.12 16.13
CA ALA A 41 4.28 -14.83 15.83
C ALA A 41 4.43 -14.81 14.29
N PRO A 42 4.97 -13.72 13.71
CA PRO A 42 5.20 -13.68 12.28
C PRO A 42 6.15 -14.82 11.92
N PRO A 43 5.93 -15.48 10.76
CA PRO A 43 6.83 -16.51 10.29
C PRO A 43 8.25 -15.93 10.18
N PRO A 44 9.30 -16.75 10.36
CA PRO A 44 10.66 -16.33 10.08
C PRO A 44 10.70 -15.77 8.66
N LEU A 45 11.10 -14.51 8.53
CA LEU A 45 11.31 -13.95 7.21
C LEU A 45 12.60 -14.56 6.68
N ALA A 46 12.49 -15.25 5.54
CA ALA A 46 13.68 -15.61 4.79
C ALA A 46 14.42 -14.31 4.44
N GLN A 47 15.72 -14.27 4.70
CA GLN A 47 16.56 -13.22 4.12
C GLN A 47 16.30 -13.18 2.62
N ARG A 48 16.14 -11.99 2.05
CA ARG A 48 16.14 -11.86 0.59
C ARG A 48 17.51 -12.35 0.12
N ASP A 49 17.50 -13.41 -0.66
CA ASP A 49 18.72 -13.98 -1.21
C ASP A 49 19.39 -12.90 -2.05
N ARG A 50 20.71 -12.79 -1.91
CA ARG A 50 21.48 -11.93 -2.81
C ARG A 50 21.28 -12.45 -4.22
N TRP A 51 20.75 -11.61 -5.10
CA TRP A 51 20.62 -11.93 -6.51
C TRP A 51 21.96 -12.43 -7.06
N PRO A 52 21.97 -13.50 -7.87
CA PRO A 52 23.18 -13.95 -8.55
C PRO A 52 23.83 -12.79 -9.31
N LYS A 53 25.16 -12.78 -9.39
CA LYS A 53 25.89 -11.73 -10.13
C LYS A 53 25.33 -11.60 -11.55
N GLY A 54 24.99 -10.37 -11.95
CA GLY A 54 24.47 -10.05 -13.28
C GLY A 54 22.95 -10.12 -13.41
N VAL A 55 22.22 -10.65 -12.43
CA VAL A 55 20.76 -10.56 -12.41
C VAL A 55 20.35 -9.17 -11.92
N LYS A 56 19.57 -8.46 -12.74
CA LYS A 56 18.98 -7.17 -12.39
C LYS A 56 17.63 -7.43 -11.72
N PRO A 57 17.45 -7.12 -10.43
CA PRO A 57 16.21 -7.47 -9.70
C PRO A 57 14.96 -6.75 -10.21
N TRP A 58 15.13 -5.63 -10.91
CA TRP A 58 14.07 -4.88 -11.55
C TRP A 58 13.70 -5.38 -12.96
N ASP A 59 14.49 -6.28 -13.54
CA ASP A 59 14.27 -6.80 -14.89
C ASP A 59 13.21 -7.91 -14.87
N TRP A 60 11.94 -7.51 -14.79
CA TRP A 60 10.79 -8.42 -14.75
C TRP A 60 10.66 -9.31 -15.98
N GLN A 61 11.33 -8.98 -17.11
CA GLN A 61 11.36 -9.80 -18.32
C GLN A 61 12.36 -10.96 -18.21
N SER A 62 13.33 -10.87 -17.29
CA SER A 62 14.31 -11.93 -17.05
C SER A 62 13.63 -13.20 -16.53
N PRO A 63 13.94 -14.39 -17.07
CA PRO A 63 13.42 -15.66 -16.57
C PRO A 63 13.76 -15.96 -15.11
N ASN A 64 14.82 -15.35 -14.58
CA ASN A 64 15.28 -15.52 -13.20
C ASN A 64 14.55 -14.59 -12.22
N VAL A 65 13.82 -13.58 -12.73
CA VAL A 65 13.06 -12.61 -11.93
C VAL A 65 11.58 -12.82 -12.22
N GLY A 66 11.16 -12.48 -13.43
CA GLY A 66 9.84 -12.81 -13.96
C GLY A 66 8.70 -11.92 -13.47
N TRP A 67 7.63 -11.93 -14.26
CA TRP A 67 6.31 -11.44 -13.93
C TRP A 67 5.30 -12.59 -13.99
N GLY A 68 4.30 -12.59 -13.10
CA GLY A 68 3.21 -13.56 -13.12
C GLY A 68 1.87 -12.98 -12.70
N LEU A 69 0.81 -13.65 -13.12
CA LEU A 69 -0.57 -13.32 -12.79
C LEU A 69 -1.07 -14.23 -11.68
N VAL A 70 -1.74 -13.68 -10.66
CA VAL A 70 -2.42 -14.41 -9.60
C VAL A 70 -3.92 -14.25 -9.75
N LEU A 71 -4.62 -15.38 -9.87
CA LEU A 71 -6.07 -15.48 -9.98
C LEU A 71 -6.65 -16.37 -8.88
N PRO A 72 -7.95 -16.28 -8.54
CA PRO A 72 -8.60 -17.27 -7.70
C PRO A 72 -8.47 -18.68 -8.31
N ASP A 73 -8.34 -19.69 -7.46
CA ASP A 73 -8.38 -21.09 -7.89
C ASP A 73 -9.84 -21.55 -8.07
N ASP A 74 -10.11 -22.24 -9.18
CA ASP A 74 -11.36 -22.98 -9.39
C ASP A 74 -11.02 -24.40 -9.85
N PRO A 75 -10.90 -25.36 -8.92
CA PRO A 75 -10.49 -26.73 -9.25
C PRO A 75 -11.52 -27.49 -10.09
N LYS A 76 -12.71 -26.91 -10.34
CA LYS A 76 -13.72 -27.50 -11.24
C LYS A 76 -13.39 -27.27 -12.71
N GLN A 77 -12.50 -26.32 -13.01
CA GLN A 77 -12.07 -26.01 -14.38
C GLN A 77 -10.96 -26.96 -14.85
N PRO A 78 -10.89 -27.27 -16.16
CA PRO A 78 -9.77 -28.00 -16.73
C PRO A 78 -8.42 -27.30 -16.48
N ALA A 79 -7.39 -28.07 -16.11
CA ALA A 79 -6.05 -27.56 -15.81
C ALA A 79 -5.46 -26.70 -16.95
N GLN A 80 -5.76 -27.05 -18.21
CA GLN A 80 -5.33 -26.27 -19.38
C GLN A 80 -5.88 -24.85 -19.38
N ARG A 81 -7.17 -24.67 -19.03
CA ARG A 81 -7.78 -23.34 -18.93
C ARG A 81 -7.17 -22.55 -17.79
N LEU A 82 -6.97 -23.20 -16.64
CA LEU A 82 -6.37 -22.55 -15.48
C LEU A 82 -4.91 -22.13 -15.72
N ALA A 83 -4.15 -22.93 -16.49
CA ALA A 83 -2.76 -22.67 -16.81
C ALA A 83 -2.55 -21.46 -17.74
N THR A 84 -3.54 -21.11 -18.55
CA THR A 84 -3.45 -20.03 -19.56
C THR A 84 -4.32 -18.81 -19.25
N ALA A 85 -4.97 -18.77 -18.08
CA ALA A 85 -5.95 -17.76 -17.71
C ALA A 85 -7.15 -17.66 -18.68
N ALA A 86 -7.49 -18.73 -19.40
CA ALA A 86 -8.63 -18.74 -20.34
C ALA A 86 -10.02 -18.62 -19.66
N ASP A 87 -10.04 -18.60 -18.34
CA ASP A 87 -11.19 -18.36 -17.45
C ASP A 87 -11.26 -16.90 -16.95
N ALA A 88 -10.21 -16.09 -17.18
CA ALA A 88 -10.20 -14.67 -16.85
C ALA A 88 -10.93 -13.83 -17.93
N PRO A 89 -11.32 -12.57 -17.64
CA PRO A 89 -11.85 -11.67 -18.66
C PRO A 89 -10.86 -11.46 -19.81
N GLU A 90 -11.38 -11.22 -21.01
CA GLU A 90 -10.59 -11.11 -22.24
C GLU A 90 -9.44 -10.08 -22.16
N PRO A 91 -9.54 -8.91 -21.50
CA PRO A 91 -8.41 -8.00 -21.34
C PRO A 91 -7.25 -8.63 -20.55
N ILE A 92 -7.54 -9.42 -19.52
CA ILE A 92 -6.51 -10.13 -18.76
C ILE A 92 -5.87 -11.24 -19.62
N GLN A 93 -6.64 -11.89 -20.49
CA GLN A 93 -6.09 -12.84 -21.45
C GLN A 93 -5.13 -12.16 -22.44
N ARG A 94 -5.49 -10.96 -22.96
CA ARG A 94 -4.58 -10.15 -23.80
C ARG A 94 -3.30 -9.79 -23.07
N LEU A 95 -3.41 -9.38 -21.81
CA LEU A 95 -2.25 -9.03 -20.99
C LEU A 95 -1.31 -10.23 -20.82
N VAL A 96 -1.83 -11.40 -20.46
CA VAL A 96 -1.01 -12.62 -20.33
C VAL A 96 -0.33 -12.96 -21.65
N ALA A 97 -1.04 -12.87 -22.77
CA ALA A 97 -0.47 -13.11 -24.09
C ALA A 97 0.65 -12.10 -24.43
N ALA A 98 0.45 -10.81 -24.14
CA ALA A 98 1.45 -9.76 -24.37
C ALA A 98 2.70 -9.91 -23.49
N ARG A 99 2.55 -10.48 -22.29
CA ARG A 99 3.67 -10.79 -21.38
C ARG A 99 4.37 -12.11 -21.70
N GLY A 100 3.89 -12.85 -22.72
CA GLY A 100 4.55 -14.04 -23.25
C GLY A 100 4.46 -15.26 -22.33
N ASN A 101 5.59 -15.68 -21.76
CA ASN A 101 5.72 -16.90 -20.96
C ASN A 101 5.39 -16.72 -19.46
N ALA A 102 4.63 -15.67 -19.14
CA ALA A 102 4.20 -15.37 -17.79
C ALA A 102 3.39 -16.52 -17.16
N PRO A 103 3.80 -17.06 -16.01
CA PRO A 103 3.01 -18.07 -15.33
C PRO A 103 1.72 -17.48 -14.76
N VAL A 104 0.65 -18.25 -14.89
CA VAL A 104 -0.62 -18.02 -14.18
C VAL A 104 -0.62 -18.87 -12.91
N LEU A 105 -0.76 -18.20 -11.78
CA LEU A 105 -0.79 -18.76 -10.43
C LEU A 105 -2.21 -18.67 -9.87
N ARG A 106 -2.59 -19.68 -9.09
CA ARG A 106 -3.92 -19.83 -8.51
C ARG A 106 -3.85 -19.76 -7.01
N TRP A 107 -4.53 -18.79 -6.42
CA TRP A 107 -4.58 -18.64 -4.97
C TRP A 107 -5.62 -19.59 -4.37
N ARG A 108 -5.21 -20.35 -3.35
CA ARG A 108 -6.04 -21.35 -2.66
C ARG A 108 -6.27 -20.94 -1.21
N ALA A 109 -7.53 -20.64 -0.88
CA ALA A 109 -7.95 -20.24 0.47
C ALA A 109 -7.65 -21.30 1.55
N ASN A 110 -7.79 -22.59 1.23
CA ASN A 110 -7.83 -23.67 2.22
C ASN A 110 -6.52 -24.47 2.36
N ALA A 111 -5.38 -23.90 1.92
CA ALA A 111 -4.10 -24.61 1.94
C ALA A 111 -3.30 -24.46 3.26
N GLY A 112 -3.89 -23.82 4.29
CA GLY A 112 -3.25 -23.54 5.58
C GLY A 112 -2.47 -22.22 5.56
N GLY A 113 -2.72 -21.34 6.55
CA GLY A 113 -2.04 -20.04 6.68
C GLY A 113 -2.56 -18.96 5.71
N ILE A 114 -1.66 -18.11 5.20
CA ILE A 114 -1.92 -16.95 4.31
C ILE A 114 -2.37 -17.32 2.87
N GLY A 115 -2.74 -18.58 2.64
CA GLY A 115 -3.02 -19.17 1.33
C GLY A 115 -1.75 -19.67 0.63
N GLN A 116 -1.94 -20.64 -0.28
CA GLN A 116 -0.87 -21.22 -1.10
C GLN A 116 -1.14 -20.90 -2.57
N LEU A 117 -0.09 -20.64 -3.33
CA LEU A 117 -0.20 -20.48 -4.78
C LEU A 117 -0.03 -21.83 -5.45
N ARG A 118 -0.86 -22.10 -6.45
CA ARG A 118 -0.76 -23.30 -7.29
C ARG A 118 -0.55 -22.90 -8.74
N ARG A 119 0.41 -23.53 -9.39
CA ARG A 119 0.60 -23.42 -10.84
C ARG A 119 0.10 -24.69 -11.52
N TYR A 120 -0.90 -24.54 -12.39
CA TYR A 120 -1.34 -25.60 -13.29
C TYR A 120 -0.48 -25.60 -14.55
N ARG A 121 -0.21 -26.78 -15.12
CA ARG A 121 0.48 -26.94 -16.40
C ARG A 121 -0.49 -27.47 -17.46
N PRO A 122 -0.23 -27.17 -18.76
CA PRO A 122 -1.07 -27.68 -19.86
C PRO A 122 -1.14 -29.22 -19.92
N ASP A 123 -0.12 -29.92 -19.40
CA ASP A 123 -0.08 -31.38 -19.31
C ASP A 123 -0.81 -31.96 -18.09
N GLY A 124 -1.49 -31.11 -17.30
CA GLY A 124 -2.24 -31.51 -16.12
C GLY A 124 -1.42 -31.60 -14.83
N ARG A 125 -0.09 -31.47 -14.88
CA ARG A 125 0.74 -31.41 -13.66
C ARG A 125 0.47 -30.12 -12.90
N VAL A 126 0.65 -30.17 -11.58
CA VAL A 126 0.53 -29.02 -10.68
C VAL A 126 1.79 -28.82 -9.86
N ASN A 127 2.10 -27.57 -9.53
CA ASN A 127 3.13 -27.21 -8.56
C ASN A 127 2.50 -26.30 -7.51
N ASP A 128 2.56 -26.73 -6.26
CA ASP A 128 2.21 -25.88 -5.13
C ASP A 128 3.46 -25.08 -4.72
N LEU A 129 3.30 -23.75 -4.60
CA LEU A 129 4.35 -22.78 -4.37
C LEU A 129 4.08 -22.06 -3.04
N GLY A 130 5.13 -21.89 -2.24
CA GLY A 130 5.07 -21.28 -0.92
C GLY A 130 5.95 -20.05 -0.79
N PRO A 131 5.98 -19.42 0.40
CA PRO A 131 6.76 -18.20 0.65
C PRO A 131 8.26 -18.35 0.40
N THR A 132 8.81 -19.57 0.54
CA THR A 132 10.24 -19.87 0.35
C THR A 132 10.56 -20.42 -1.04
N THR A 133 9.60 -20.40 -1.97
CA THR A 133 9.82 -20.83 -3.35
C THR A 133 10.87 -19.93 -4.03
N GLU A 134 11.78 -20.55 -4.77
CA GLU A 134 12.80 -19.88 -5.57
C GLU A 134 12.21 -18.84 -6.53
N ASP A 135 12.99 -17.80 -6.79
CA ASP A 135 12.66 -16.74 -7.74
C ASP A 135 12.81 -17.22 -9.20
N GLY A 136 11.91 -16.79 -10.08
CA GLY A 136 11.92 -17.07 -11.51
C GLY A 136 10.61 -17.63 -12.06
N ILE A 137 10.58 -17.89 -13.38
CA ILE A 137 9.37 -18.37 -14.08
C ILE A 137 9.41 -19.85 -14.44
N GLY A 138 10.49 -20.54 -14.10
CA GLY A 138 10.70 -21.95 -14.41
C GLY A 138 9.80 -22.91 -13.62
N PRO A 139 9.88 -24.21 -13.94
CA PRO A 139 9.28 -25.29 -13.15
C PRO A 139 9.57 -25.17 -11.65
N GLY A 140 8.53 -25.02 -10.82
CA GLY A 140 8.70 -24.94 -9.36
C GLY A 140 9.24 -23.61 -8.84
N GLN A 141 9.41 -22.61 -9.70
CA GLN A 141 9.80 -21.25 -9.33
C GLN A 141 8.57 -20.33 -9.31
N MET A 142 8.69 -19.22 -8.60
CA MET A 142 7.68 -18.17 -8.51
C MET A 142 8.27 -16.84 -9.01
N PRO A 143 7.54 -16.08 -9.85
CA PRO A 143 7.99 -14.77 -10.30
C PRO A 143 8.12 -13.75 -9.18
N HIS A 144 9.08 -12.86 -9.32
CA HIS A 144 9.35 -11.81 -8.34
C HIS A 144 8.32 -10.67 -8.42
N PHE A 145 7.79 -10.39 -9.62
CA PHE A 145 6.67 -9.47 -9.82
C PHE A 145 5.36 -10.24 -9.96
N LEU A 146 4.38 -9.91 -9.14
CA LEU A 146 3.07 -10.57 -9.14
C LEU A 146 1.95 -9.54 -9.29
N LEU A 147 1.07 -9.76 -10.27
CA LEU A 147 -0.18 -9.02 -10.38
C LEU A 147 -1.33 -9.88 -9.86
N ILE A 148 -2.00 -9.45 -8.80
CA ILE A 148 -3.25 -10.03 -8.34
C ILE A 148 -4.39 -9.45 -9.18
N TYR A 149 -5.17 -10.30 -9.83
CA TYR A 149 -6.43 -9.91 -10.46
C TYR A 149 -7.62 -10.55 -9.72
N ALA A 150 -8.03 -9.90 -8.65
CA ALA A 150 -9.20 -10.29 -7.84
C ALA A 150 -9.59 -9.17 -6.86
N PRO A 151 -10.88 -9.09 -6.50
CA PRO A 151 -11.28 -8.28 -5.36
C PRO A 151 -10.73 -8.88 -4.05
N PRO A 152 -10.61 -8.06 -2.99
CA PRO A 152 -10.03 -8.51 -1.72
C PRO A 152 -10.90 -9.50 -0.94
N ASP A 153 -12.18 -9.65 -1.24
CA ASP A 153 -13.02 -10.71 -0.69
C ASP A 153 -12.73 -12.11 -1.30
N GLN A 154 -12.19 -12.17 -2.52
CA GLN A 154 -11.79 -13.41 -3.19
C GLN A 154 -10.31 -13.77 -2.96
N ILE A 155 -9.41 -12.79 -3.04
CA ILE A 155 -8.01 -12.94 -2.63
C ILE A 155 -7.74 -11.90 -1.54
N PRO A 156 -7.70 -12.29 -0.26
CA PRO A 156 -7.56 -11.38 0.88
C PRO A 156 -6.37 -10.42 0.78
N TRP A 157 -6.49 -9.26 1.42
CA TRP A 157 -5.37 -8.33 1.56
C TRP A 157 -4.18 -8.95 2.30
N THR A 158 -4.46 -9.80 3.29
CA THR A 158 -3.43 -10.53 4.05
C THR A 158 -2.49 -11.35 3.17
N PHE A 159 -2.95 -11.85 2.03
CA PHE A 159 -2.07 -12.49 1.04
C PHE A 159 -1.10 -11.46 0.42
N GLN A 160 -1.60 -10.29 -0.02
CA GLN A 160 -0.76 -9.24 -0.61
C GLN A 160 0.25 -8.69 0.41
N TYR A 161 -0.18 -8.45 1.65
CA TYR A 161 0.69 -7.97 2.73
C TYR A 161 1.87 -8.91 2.96
N ALA A 162 1.59 -10.21 3.04
CA ALA A 162 2.62 -11.22 3.25
C ALA A 162 3.53 -11.38 2.02
N ALA A 163 2.95 -11.34 0.81
CA ALA A 163 3.71 -11.48 -0.42
C ALA A 163 4.64 -10.28 -0.67
N ASN A 164 4.24 -9.06 -0.31
CA ASN A 164 5.07 -7.84 -0.41
C ASN A 164 6.41 -7.92 0.33
N LEU A 165 6.54 -8.79 1.33
CA LEU A 165 7.77 -8.93 2.10
C LEU A 165 8.91 -9.56 1.27
N ARG A 166 8.57 -10.43 0.31
CA ARG A 166 9.56 -11.09 -0.56
C ARG A 166 9.40 -10.72 -2.04
N ARG A 167 8.21 -10.31 -2.47
CA ARG A 167 7.84 -10.13 -3.88
C ARG A 167 7.34 -8.71 -4.10
N HIS A 168 7.35 -8.27 -5.36
CA HIS A 168 6.77 -7.00 -5.78
C HIS A 168 5.34 -7.25 -6.24
N VAL A 169 4.35 -6.91 -5.41
CA VAL A 169 2.95 -7.30 -5.65
C VAL A 169 2.06 -6.09 -5.88
N GLY A 170 1.45 -6.07 -7.06
CA GLY A 170 0.37 -5.15 -7.39
C GLY A 170 -0.98 -5.87 -7.39
N ARG A 171 -2.07 -5.12 -7.25
CA ARG A 171 -3.43 -5.62 -7.38
C ARG A 171 -4.23 -4.78 -8.36
N LEU A 172 -4.93 -5.43 -9.28
CA LEU A 172 -5.86 -4.80 -10.21
C LEU A 172 -7.24 -5.45 -10.08
N TRP A 173 -8.26 -4.65 -9.82
CA TRP A 173 -9.65 -5.10 -9.92
C TRP A 173 -10.49 -3.99 -10.54
N LEU A 174 -10.59 -4.04 -11.86
CA LEU A 174 -11.43 -3.20 -12.70
C LEU A 174 -12.29 -4.12 -13.57
N GLN A 175 -13.37 -3.59 -14.13
CA GLN A 175 -14.30 -4.34 -14.98
C GLN A 175 -14.72 -3.49 -16.18
N GLY A 176 -15.15 -4.16 -17.26
CA GLY A 176 -15.61 -3.51 -18.48
C GLY A 176 -14.57 -2.55 -19.08
N GLU A 177 -15.03 -1.40 -19.57
CA GLU A 177 -14.20 -0.39 -20.23
C GLU A 177 -13.02 0.08 -19.36
N ALA A 178 -13.21 0.17 -18.04
CA ALA A 178 -12.14 0.56 -17.12
C ALA A 178 -10.97 -0.43 -17.15
N LEU A 179 -11.27 -1.73 -17.23
CA LEU A 179 -10.24 -2.77 -17.33
C LEU A 179 -9.55 -2.73 -18.69
N ASP A 180 -10.33 -2.56 -19.77
CA ASP A 180 -9.81 -2.42 -21.13
C ASP A 180 -8.83 -1.24 -21.22
N ASN A 181 -9.23 -0.06 -20.75
CA ASN A 181 -8.40 1.14 -20.75
C ASN A 181 -7.06 0.90 -20.07
N TYR A 182 -7.08 0.31 -18.87
CA TYR A 182 -5.86 0.03 -18.11
C TYR A 182 -4.96 -1.00 -18.80
N VAL A 183 -5.53 -2.12 -19.27
CA VAL A 183 -4.78 -3.18 -19.95
C VAL A 183 -4.18 -2.68 -21.26
N ASP A 184 -4.95 -1.95 -22.06
CA ASP A 184 -4.48 -1.42 -23.33
C ASP A 184 -3.36 -0.39 -23.12
N ALA A 185 -3.50 0.47 -22.11
CA ALA A 185 -2.42 1.37 -21.72
C ALA A 185 -1.18 0.60 -21.25
N LEU A 186 -1.35 -0.46 -20.46
CA LEU A 186 -0.26 -1.29 -19.96
C LEU A 186 0.50 -2.02 -21.07
N ILE A 187 -0.22 -2.67 -22.00
CA ILE A 187 0.38 -3.38 -23.14
C ILE A 187 1.12 -2.41 -24.07
N ASN A 188 0.56 -1.22 -24.29
CA ASN A 188 1.17 -0.18 -25.12
C ASN A 188 2.11 0.75 -24.34
N ASP A 189 2.44 0.42 -23.09
CA ASP A 189 3.37 1.16 -22.24
C ASP A 189 3.04 2.67 -22.09
N TRP A 190 1.75 2.98 -22.02
CA TRP A 190 1.20 4.34 -22.05
C TRP A 190 1.79 5.17 -23.20
N SER A 191 1.88 4.58 -24.39
CA SER A 191 2.25 5.31 -25.61
C SER A 191 1.40 6.57 -25.75
N GLY A 192 2.06 7.72 -25.96
CA GLY A 192 1.40 9.02 -25.97
C GLY A 192 1.16 9.66 -24.59
N CYS A 193 1.74 9.13 -23.49
CA CYS A 193 1.77 9.78 -22.18
C CYS A 193 2.20 11.24 -22.33
N ALA A 194 1.42 12.16 -21.77
CA ALA A 194 1.76 13.58 -21.71
C ALA A 194 2.12 14.02 -20.28
N CYS A 195 2.37 13.05 -19.42
CA CYS A 195 2.85 13.22 -18.06
C CYS A 195 4.29 13.80 -18.05
N ASP A 196 4.61 14.71 -17.14
CA ASP A 196 5.95 15.31 -16.99
C ASP A 196 6.67 14.78 -15.75
N VAL A 197 7.76 14.04 -15.98
CA VAL A 197 8.63 13.50 -14.93
C VAL A 197 9.45 14.56 -14.21
N ARG A 198 9.63 15.74 -14.83
CA ARG A 198 10.38 16.86 -14.26
C ARG A 198 9.51 17.80 -13.43
N ALA A 199 8.23 17.45 -13.25
CA ALA A 199 7.25 18.25 -12.53
C ALA A 199 6.53 17.44 -11.45
N PRO A 200 7.22 16.75 -10.53
CA PRO A 200 6.54 16.03 -9.47
C PRO A 200 5.73 16.98 -8.59
N LEU A 201 4.61 16.50 -8.07
CA LEU A 201 3.67 17.27 -7.25
C LEU A 201 3.56 16.67 -5.85
N VAL A 202 3.88 17.47 -4.83
CA VAL A 202 3.52 17.20 -3.43
C VAL A 202 2.35 18.08 -3.04
N TRP A 203 1.29 17.48 -2.49
CA TRP A 203 0.16 18.17 -1.88
C TRP A 203 -0.02 17.64 -0.45
N SER A 204 -0.02 18.53 0.54
CA SER A 204 0.11 18.15 1.94
C SER A 204 -0.71 19.05 2.85
N VAL A 205 -1.68 18.46 3.56
CA VAL A 205 -2.44 19.17 4.57
C VAL A 205 -1.65 19.23 5.88
N ASP A 206 -1.72 20.35 6.57
CA ASP A 206 -1.20 20.55 7.93
C ASP A 206 -2.27 21.30 8.75
N TYR A 207 -2.95 20.61 9.65
CA TYR A 207 -3.93 21.18 10.59
C TYR A 207 -3.31 21.69 11.91
N GLY A 208 -1.99 21.64 12.06
CA GLY A 208 -1.28 22.01 13.28
C GLY A 208 -1.22 20.89 14.32
N GLU A 209 -0.39 21.07 15.35
CA GLU A 209 -0.38 20.14 16.48
C GLU A 209 -1.72 20.19 17.24
N PRO A 210 -2.24 19.05 17.73
CA PRO A 210 -1.63 17.71 17.75
C PRO A 210 -2.04 16.80 16.57
N ASP A 211 -2.62 17.35 15.51
CA ASP A 211 -3.13 16.57 14.39
C ASP A 211 -2.00 15.82 13.63
N ILE A 212 -2.24 14.59 13.22
CA ILE A 212 -1.23 13.77 12.53
C ILE A 212 -0.80 14.37 11.18
N THR A 213 -1.65 15.14 10.51
CA THR A 213 -1.31 15.79 9.23
C THR A 213 -0.11 16.73 9.36
N TRP A 214 0.05 17.39 10.52
CA TRP A 214 1.24 18.18 10.85
C TRP A 214 2.53 17.35 10.82
N LEU A 215 2.47 16.11 11.31
CA LEU A 215 3.60 15.19 11.32
C LEU A 215 3.86 14.63 9.92
N MET A 216 2.81 14.31 9.17
CA MET A 216 2.91 13.80 7.80
C MET A 216 3.58 14.81 6.86
N ASP A 217 3.21 16.08 6.93
CA ASP A 217 3.84 17.15 6.14
C ASP A 217 5.35 17.20 6.41
N ARG A 218 5.78 17.15 7.68
CA ARG A 218 7.21 17.19 8.07
C ARG A 218 7.96 15.91 7.74
N ALA A 219 7.32 14.77 7.91
CA ALA A 219 7.94 13.46 7.77
C ALA A 219 8.08 13.04 6.31
N ILE A 220 7.16 13.46 5.44
CA ILE A 220 7.08 13.00 4.06
C ILE A 220 7.23 14.18 3.10
N SER A 221 6.27 15.12 3.14
CA SER A 221 6.10 16.15 2.12
C SER A 221 7.28 17.11 2.05
N GLN A 222 7.69 17.68 3.19
CA GLN A 222 8.83 18.59 3.27
C GLN A 222 10.15 17.89 2.93
N LYS A 223 10.28 16.59 3.24
CA LYS A 223 11.46 15.81 2.88
C LYS A 223 11.55 15.66 1.36
N LEU A 224 10.50 15.19 0.71
CA LEU A 224 10.46 15.05 -0.74
C LEU A 224 10.64 16.39 -1.46
N ALA A 225 9.91 17.42 -1.03
CA ALA A 225 10.01 18.74 -1.62
C ALA A 225 11.44 19.30 -1.50
N LYS A 226 12.13 19.06 -0.38
CA LYS A 226 13.53 19.46 -0.22
C LYS A 226 14.44 18.73 -1.20
N GLU A 227 14.32 17.40 -1.30
CA GLU A 227 15.14 16.61 -2.22
C GLU A 227 14.97 17.06 -3.68
N TRP A 228 13.75 17.48 -4.08
CA TRP A 228 13.45 17.87 -5.45
C TRP A 228 13.78 19.32 -5.81
N VAL A 229 13.78 20.24 -4.84
CA VAL A 229 14.11 21.64 -5.09
C VAL A 229 15.59 21.82 -5.46
N ASP A 230 16.45 20.99 -4.88
CA ASP A 230 17.90 21.06 -5.09
C ASP A 230 18.37 20.23 -6.31
N ASP A 231 17.48 19.48 -6.94
CA ASP A 231 17.78 18.57 -8.05
C ASP A 231 17.49 19.23 -9.41
N PRO A 232 18.50 19.36 -10.30
CA PRO A 232 18.35 20.02 -11.59
C PRO A 232 17.39 19.31 -12.57
N ASP A 233 17.08 18.03 -12.36
CA ASP A 233 16.17 17.29 -13.22
C ASP A 233 14.70 17.65 -12.96
N PHE A 234 14.37 18.17 -11.76
CA PHE A 234 13.00 18.54 -11.38
C PHE A 234 12.71 20.04 -11.55
N VAL A 235 12.68 20.50 -12.80
CA VAL A 235 12.54 21.92 -13.18
C VAL A 235 11.19 22.58 -12.83
N ARG A 236 10.15 21.80 -12.52
CA ARG A 236 8.77 22.30 -12.26
C ARG A 236 8.11 21.68 -11.04
N THR A 237 8.92 21.24 -10.07
CA THR A 237 8.42 20.72 -8.79
C THR A 237 7.39 21.67 -8.17
N THR A 238 6.26 21.12 -7.73
CA THR A 238 5.23 21.87 -7.03
C THR A 238 5.02 21.28 -5.64
N HIS A 239 5.05 22.13 -4.61
CA HIS A 239 4.70 21.77 -3.25
C HIS A 239 3.55 22.66 -2.75
N LEU A 240 2.36 22.07 -2.59
CA LEU A 240 1.18 22.73 -2.00
C LEU A 240 1.03 22.24 -0.55
N SER A 241 1.39 23.07 0.43
CA SER A 241 1.34 22.68 1.85
C SER A 241 0.50 23.62 2.72
N GLY A 242 0.02 23.11 3.86
CA GLY A 242 -0.78 23.85 4.85
C GLY A 242 -2.03 24.45 4.22
N ARG A 243 -2.25 25.76 4.40
CA ARG A 243 -3.43 26.46 3.84
C ARG A 243 -3.52 26.42 2.31
N ALA A 244 -2.42 26.15 1.60
CA ALA A 244 -2.43 26.03 0.15
C ALA A 244 -2.96 24.69 -0.35
N ALA A 245 -2.99 23.66 0.51
CA ALA A 245 -3.43 22.31 0.18
C ALA A 245 -4.96 22.19 0.14
N THR A 246 -5.57 22.93 -0.79
CA THR A 246 -7.01 22.85 -1.09
C THR A 246 -7.25 21.89 -2.25
N GLN A 247 -8.44 21.30 -2.34
CA GLN A 247 -8.78 20.40 -3.46
C GLN A 247 -8.76 21.12 -4.81
N ASP A 248 -9.25 22.37 -4.85
CA ASP A 248 -9.32 23.15 -6.08
C ASP A 248 -7.91 23.39 -6.65
N ARG A 249 -6.95 23.72 -5.77
CA ARG A 249 -5.54 23.87 -6.15
C ARG A 249 -4.87 22.56 -6.55
N LEU A 250 -5.23 21.44 -5.91
CA LEU A 250 -4.75 20.12 -6.32
C LEU A 250 -5.20 19.84 -7.76
N ILE A 251 -6.49 19.97 -8.04
CA ILE A 251 -7.06 19.72 -9.37
C ILE A 251 -6.46 20.65 -10.42
N ASP A 252 -6.36 21.95 -10.12
CA ASP A 252 -5.75 22.95 -11.01
C ASP A 252 -4.30 22.58 -11.36
N LYS A 253 -3.51 22.15 -10.36
CA LYS A 253 -2.12 21.77 -10.58
C LYS A 253 -1.99 20.48 -11.36
N LEU A 254 -2.79 19.46 -11.04
CA LEU A 254 -2.81 18.21 -11.80
C LEU A 254 -3.11 18.47 -13.29
N ALA A 255 -4.13 19.27 -13.59
CA ALA A 255 -4.51 19.63 -14.96
C ALA A 255 -3.42 20.45 -15.68
N GLY A 256 -2.81 21.40 -14.98
CA GLY A 256 -1.83 22.34 -15.56
C GLY A 256 -0.42 21.77 -15.74
N THR A 257 0.07 20.98 -14.79
CA THR A 257 1.45 20.45 -14.80
C THR A 257 1.55 19.02 -15.30
N ARG A 258 0.46 18.24 -15.21
CA ARG A 258 0.41 16.81 -15.59
C ARG A 258 1.56 16.02 -14.97
N PRO A 259 1.71 16.06 -13.63
CA PRO A 259 2.86 15.46 -12.97
C PRO A 259 2.93 13.95 -13.23
N ALA A 260 4.11 13.41 -13.50
CA ALA A 260 4.26 11.95 -13.60
C ALA A 260 4.26 11.28 -12.21
N LEU A 261 4.58 12.02 -11.14
CA LEU A 261 4.48 11.58 -9.76
C LEU A 261 3.63 12.55 -8.94
N VAL A 262 2.58 12.04 -8.31
CA VAL A 262 1.70 12.76 -7.37
C VAL A 262 1.89 12.15 -5.99
N VAL A 263 2.16 13.00 -5.00
CA VAL A 263 2.28 12.63 -3.59
C VAL A 263 1.27 13.44 -2.79
N THR A 264 0.32 12.76 -2.14
CA THR A 264 -0.66 13.39 -1.25
C THR A 264 -0.50 12.92 0.18
N THR A 265 -0.56 13.85 1.14
CA THR A 265 -0.63 13.51 2.56
C THR A 265 -1.76 14.28 3.24
N SER A 266 -2.75 13.58 3.77
CA SER A 266 -3.89 14.14 4.51
C SER A 266 -4.58 13.06 5.32
N HIS A 267 -5.62 13.43 6.07
CA HIS A 267 -6.61 12.45 6.49
C HIS A 267 -7.26 11.76 5.29
N GLY A 268 -7.64 10.50 5.49
CA GLY A 268 -8.54 9.77 4.61
C GLY A 268 -9.97 9.86 5.14
N MET A 269 -10.94 10.15 4.27
CA MET A 269 -12.34 10.18 4.64
C MET A 269 -12.85 8.76 4.96
N THR A 270 -13.33 8.55 6.18
CA THR A 270 -13.86 7.26 6.68
C THR A 270 -15.20 7.45 7.39
N GLY A 271 -15.88 8.57 7.18
CA GLY A 271 -17.21 8.83 7.71
C GLY A 271 -18.26 8.99 6.62
N PRO A 272 -19.51 9.31 7.00
CA PRO A 272 -20.02 9.15 8.36
C PRO A 272 -20.12 7.65 8.71
N LEU A 273 -19.90 7.28 9.98
CA LEU A 273 -19.77 5.86 10.39
C LEU A 273 -21.13 5.11 10.46
N ASP A 274 -22.23 5.84 10.44
CA ASP A 274 -23.60 5.34 10.50
C ASP A 274 -24.26 5.18 9.13
N ASP A 275 -23.62 5.62 8.04
CA ASP A 275 -24.05 5.40 6.66
C ASP A 275 -22.96 4.70 5.86
N ALA A 276 -23.07 3.37 5.80
CA ALA A 276 -22.13 2.51 5.10
C ALA A 276 -22.02 2.83 3.59
N ALA A 277 -23.12 3.24 2.96
CA ALA A 277 -23.13 3.53 1.53
C ALA A 277 -22.38 4.84 1.23
N VAL A 278 -22.64 5.89 2.01
CA VAL A 278 -21.91 7.15 1.90
C VAL A 278 -20.44 6.94 2.22
N MET A 279 -20.11 6.28 3.33
CA MET A 279 -18.73 5.97 3.71
C MET A 279 -17.98 5.21 2.62
N ALA A 280 -18.57 4.16 2.05
CA ALA A 280 -17.94 3.38 0.98
C ALA A 280 -17.69 4.23 -0.29
N SER A 281 -18.59 5.17 -0.61
CA SER A 281 -18.46 6.03 -1.80
C SER A 281 -17.31 7.05 -1.72
N GLN A 282 -16.83 7.35 -0.51
CA GLN A 282 -15.77 8.32 -0.27
C GLN A 282 -14.59 7.77 0.55
N LEU A 283 -14.53 6.44 0.70
CA LEU A 283 -13.52 5.77 1.51
C LEU A 283 -12.10 6.19 1.09
N GLY A 284 -11.34 6.70 2.05
CA GLY A 284 -9.94 7.07 1.85
C GLY A 284 -9.70 8.28 0.93
N LEU A 285 -10.75 9.00 0.52
CA LEU A 285 -10.58 10.25 -0.23
C LEU A 285 -9.82 11.28 0.62
N PRO A 286 -8.82 11.99 0.05
CA PRO A 286 -8.10 13.05 0.75
C PRO A 286 -9.05 14.14 1.26
N VAL A 287 -8.78 14.63 2.47
CA VAL A 287 -9.48 15.78 3.06
C VAL A 287 -8.56 16.99 3.03
N ASP A 288 -9.02 18.10 2.44
CA ASP A 288 -8.21 19.28 2.17
C ASP A 288 -8.07 20.24 3.36
N ALA A 289 -7.25 21.29 3.22
CA ALA A 289 -6.99 22.27 4.27
C ALA A 289 -8.25 23.00 4.82
N ASN A 290 -9.37 22.96 4.09
CA ASN A 290 -10.65 23.52 4.48
C ASN A 290 -11.62 22.46 5.01
N ARG A 291 -11.12 21.26 5.34
CA ARG A 291 -11.91 20.09 5.78
C ARG A 291 -12.93 19.63 4.74
N ARG A 292 -12.69 19.92 3.44
CA ARG A 292 -13.52 19.41 2.34
C ARG A 292 -12.92 18.11 1.82
N VAL A 293 -13.76 17.10 1.63
CA VAL A 293 -13.37 15.86 0.93
C VAL A 293 -13.11 16.19 -0.54
N LEU A 294 -12.07 15.58 -1.12
CA LEU A 294 -11.75 15.69 -2.53
C LEU A 294 -12.95 15.29 -3.40
N ASP A 295 -13.43 16.21 -4.23
CA ASP A 295 -14.47 15.92 -5.20
C ASP A 295 -13.89 15.07 -6.35
N LEU A 296 -14.18 13.77 -6.31
CA LEU A 296 -13.70 12.80 -7.29
C LEU A 296 -14.26 13.07 -8.69
N GLN A 297 -15.49 13.58 -8.80
CA GLN A 297 -16.08 13.90 -10.08
C GLN A 297 -15.38 15.09 -10.71
N ALA A 298 -15.25 16.20 -9.97
CA ALA A 298 -14.56 17.39 -10.43
C ALA A 298 -13.10 17.11 -10.81
N LEU A 299 -12.42 16.23 -10.06
CA LEU A 299 -11.08 15.75 -10.40
C LEU A 299 -11.05 15.10 -11.78
N CYS A 300 -11.93 14.12 -12.03
CA CYS A 300 -11.92 13.34 -13.28
C CYS A 300 -12.43 14.10 -14.51
N GLU A 301 -13.28 15.11 -14.31
CA GLU A 301 -13.71 16.01 -15.38
C GLU A 301 -12.58 16.92 -15.85
N ARG A 302 -11.69 17.34 -14.93
CA ARG A 302 -10.66 18.35 -15.20
C ARG A 302 -9.28 17.76 -15.46
N TRP A 303 -9.03 16.53 -15.00
CA TRP A 303 -7.75 15.86 -15.13
C TRP A 303 -7.93 14.38 -15.48
N GLN A 304 -7.08 13.93 -16.39
CA GLN A 304 -6.88 12.51 -16.69
C GLN A 304 -5.45 12.16 -16.29
N PRO A 305 -5.22 11.08 -15.53
CA PRO A 305 -3.89 10.76 -15.02
C PRO A 305 -2.83 10.58 -16.08
N ASN A 306 -3.24 10.02 -17.22
CA ASN A 306 -2.45 9.78 -18.42
C ASN A 306 -1.02 9.36 -18.06
N GLY A 307 -0.90 8.24 -17.35
CA GLY A 307 0.36 7.58 -17.02
C GLY A 307 1.12 8.09 -15.79
N ALA A 308 0.52 8.96 -14.97
CA ALA A 308 1.07 9.32 -13.67
C ALA A 308 1.12 8.12 -12.68
N ILE A 309 1.93 8.23 -11.65
CA ILE A 309 1.92 7.39 -10.44
C ILE A 309 1.44 8.25 -9.27
N TRP A 310 0.53 7.73 -8.45
CA TRP A 310 0.00 8.44 -7.28
C TRP A 310 0.30 7.70 -5.99
N TYR A 311 1.05 8.32 -5.08
CA TYR A 311 1.20 7.88 -3.70
C TYR A 311 0.31 8.71 -2.76
N SER A 312 -0.55 8.04 -1.97
CA SER A 312 -1.44 8.69 -1.00
C SER A 312 -1.18 8.18 0.41
N HIS A 313 -0.65 9.05 1.26
CA HIS A 313 -0.54 8.82 2.69
C HIS A 313 -1.81 9.32 3.38
N ALA A 314 -2.85 8.49 3.37
CA ALA A 314 -4.13 8.73 4.04
C ALA A 314 -4.71 7.39 4.54
N CYS A 315 -5.50 7.40 5.63
CA CYS A 315 -6.21 6.19 6.08
C CYS A 315 -7.07 5.61 4.96
N CYS A 316 -6.98 4.30 4.75
CA CYS A 316 -7.83 3.58 3.81
C CYS A 316 -7.76 4.10 2.35
N ALA A 317 -6.70 4.83 1.98
CA ALA A 317 -6.54 5.41 0.65
C ALA A 317 -6.53 4.36 -0.48
N ALA A 318 -6.09 3.13 -0.18
CA ALA A 318 -6.10 2.01 -1.11
C ALA A 318 -7.36 1.13 -0.98
N GLY A 319 -8.03 1.13 0.17
CA GLY A 319 -9.17 0.25 0.43
C GLY A 319 -9.43 0.05 1.93
N SER A 320 -10.13 -1.03 2.26
CA SER A 320 -10.31 -1.53 3.64
C SER A 320 -10.35 -3.04 3.67
N ASP A 321 -10.11 -3.63 4.84
CA ASP A 321 -10.30 -5.06 5.10
C ASP A 321 -11.63 -5.31 5.82
N ALA A 322 -12.19 -6.52 5.66
CA ALA A 322 -13.43 -6.92 6.34
C ALA A 322 -13.27 -7.05 7.85
N LYS A 323 -12.02 -7.17 8.31
CA LYS A 323 -11.66 -7.20 9.72
C LYS A 323 -10.42 -6.36 9.92
N SER A 324 -10.52 -5.32 10.75
CA SER A 324 -9.35 -4.49 10.99
C SER A 324 -8.24 -5.28 11.67
N ALA A 325 -7.04 -5.22 11.10
CA ALA A 325 -5.85 -5.76 11.72
C ALA A 325 -5.58 -5.09 13.08
N TYR A 326 -6.11 -3.90 13.37
CA TYR A 326 -5.98 -3.20 14.65
C TYR A 326 -7.15 -3.45 15.62
N GLU A 327 -8.06 -4.37 15.33
CA GLU A 327 -9.14 -4.75 16.26
C GLU A 327 -8.56 -5.06 17.65
N GLY A 328 -9.21 -4.50 18.69
CA GLY A 328 -8.80 -4.64 20.09
C GLY A 328 -7.65 -3.73 20.54
N LEU A 329 -7.05 -2.93 19.64
CA LEU A 329 -5.95 -2.03 19.99
C LEU A 329 -6.40 -0.91 20.94
N ALA A 330 -7.57 -0.33 20.67
CA ALA A 330 -8.16 0.74 21.46
C ALA A 330 -9.38 0.26 22.25
N GLY A 331 -9.63 0.88 23.41
CA GLY A 331 -10.77 0.53 24.25
C GLY A 331 -12.10 0.66 23.53
N MET A 332 -13.01 -0.29 23.79
CA MET A 332 -14.36 -0.28 23.23
C MET A 332 -15.04 1.06 23.52
N GLY A 333 -15.64 1.66 22.49
CA GLY A 333 -16.31 2.96 22.58
C GLY A 333 -15.42 4.17 22.33
N SER A 334 -14.08 4.04 22.32
CA SER A 334 -13.19 5.12 21.90
C SER A 334 -13.40 5.53 20.44
N GLY A 335 -13.07 6.78 20.07
CA GLY A 335 -13.16 7.27 18.69
C GLY A 335 -12.43 6.37 17.70
N VAL A 336 -11.19 5.98 18.01
CA VAL A 336 -10.39 5.04 17.22
C VAL A 336 -11.08 3.69 17.04
N ALA A 337 -11.56 3.07 18.13
CA ALA A 337 -12.23 1.76 18.04
C ALA A 337 -13.51 1.82 17.18
N ARG A 338 -14.27 2.92 17.28
CA ARG A 338 -15.47 3.13 16.45
C ARG A 338 -15.12 3.26 14.97
N VAL A 339 -14.05 3.97 14.61
CA VAL A 339 -13.58 4.05 13.22
C VAL A 339 -13.15 2.69 12.69
N LEU A 340 -12.28 1.98 13.43
CA LEU A 340 -11.78 0.66 13.01
C LEU A 340 -12.91 -0.33 12.77
N SER A 341 -13.88 -0.42 13.69
CA SER A 341 -15.03 -1.31 13.55
C SER A 341 -16.01 -0.83 12.48
N GLY A 342 -16.26 0.48 12.41
CA GLY A 342 -17.20 1.09 11.48
C GLY A 342 -16.78 0.87 10.03
N VAL A 343 -15.51 1.17 9.71
CA VAL A 343 -14.96 0.93 8.36
C VAL A 343 -15.01 -0.55 8.00
N ALA A 344 -14.54 -1.44 8.89
CA ALA A 344 -14.52 -2.88 8.62
C ALA A 344 -15.94 -3.44 8.37
N THR A 345 -16.93 -3.02 9.17
CA THR A 345 -18.31 -3.50 9.06
C THR A 345 -19.07 -2.84 7.91
N GLY A 346 -18.87 -1.54 7.68
CA GLY A 346 -19.60 -0.77 6.68
C GLY A 346 -19.04 -0.90 5.26
N CYS A 347 -17.72 -0.99 5.12
CA CYS A 347 -17.07 -1.10 3.80
C CYS A 347 -16.64 -2.53 3.46
N GLY A 348 -16.39 -3.38 4.47
CA GLY A 348 -15.88 -4.73 4.25
C GLY A 348 -14.48 -4.73 3.61
N ALA A 349 -14.13 -5.87 3.02
CA ALA A 349 -12.94 -5.97 2.17
C ALA A 349 -13.23 -5.30 0.83
N THR A 350 -12.64 -4.13 0.56
CA THR A 350 -12.87 -3.39 -0.68
C THR A 350 -11.64 -2.59 -1.12
N ILE A 351 -11.64 -2.15 -2.38
CA ILE A 351 -10.68 -1.17 -2.93
C ILE A 351 -11.33 0.21 -2.90
N ALA A 352 -10.57 1.24 -2.54
CA ALA A 352 -11.08 2.60 -2.44
C ALA A 352 -11.51 3.20 -3.81
N PRO A 353 -12.48 4.12 -3.83
CA PRO A 353 -13.02 4.71 -5.05
C PRO A 353 -12.01 5.51 -5.87
N LEU A 354 -11.09 6.25 -5.23
CA LEU A 354 -10.08 7.06 -5.94
C LEU A 354 -9.16 6.20 -6.83
N PRO A 355 -8.45 5.18 -6.31
CA PRO A 355 -7.62 4.33 -7.17
C PRO A 355 -8.43 3.63 -8.26
N GLN A 356 -9.63 3.13 -7.98
CA GLN A 356 -10.47 2.49 -9.00
C GLN A 356 -10.78 3.45 -10.16
N ARG A 357 -11.16 4.70 -9.84
CA ARG A 357 -11.51 5.70 -10.85
C ARG A 357 -10.29 6.14 -11.67
N LEU A 358 -9.14 6.34 -11.04
CA LEU A 358 -7.94 6.81 -11.73
C LEU A 358 -7.24 5.70 -12.54
N LEU A 359 -7.20 4.47 -12.03
CA LEU A 359 -6.67 3.32 -12.77
C LEU A 359 -7.61 2.92 -13.93
N GLY A 360 -8.92 3.11 -13.77
CA GLY A 360 -9.91 2.82 -14.82
C GLY A 360 -10.19 3.95 -15.81
N ALA A 361 -9.53 5.10 -15.66
CA ALA A 361 -9.77 6.27 -16.49
C ALA A 361 -9.39 6.00 -17.96
N LYS A 362 -9.96 6.76 -18.90
CA LYS A 362 -9.68 6.64 -20.33
C LYS A 362 -8.19 6.79 -20.66
N HIS A 363 -7.51 7.69 -19.95
CA HIS A 363 -6.05 7.76 -19.92
C HIS A 363 -5.60 7.44 -18.49
N PRO A 364 -5.36 6.16 -18.18
CA PRO A 364 -5.31 5.68 -16.81
C PRO A 364 -4.02 6.07 -16.10
N LEU A 365 -4.08 6.03 -14.78
CA LEU A 365 -2.90 6.03 -13.90
C LEU A 365 -2.06 4.77 -14.15
N ARG A 366 -0.74 4.83 -13.98
CA ARG A 366 0.14 3.66 -13.99
C ARG A 366 -0.02 2.82 -12.73
N ALA A 367 0.09 3.45 -11.57
CA ALA A 367 -0.06 2.79 -10.28
C ALA A 367 -0.55 3.78 -9.22
N PHE A 368 -1.34 3.25 -8.29
CA PHE A 368 -1.72 3.94 -7.06
C PHE A 368 -1.11 3.21 -5.88
N ILE A 369 -0.54 3.94 -4.93
CA ILE A 369 0.06 3.40 -3.71
C ILE A 369 -0.63 4.05 -2.52
N GLY A 370 -1.04 3.25 -1.54
CA GLY A 370 -1.68 3.77 -0.33
C GLY A 370 -1.91 2.68 0.70
N HIS A 371 -2.55 3.06 1.80
CA HIS A 371 -2.83 2.15 2.91
C HIS A 371 -4.23 1.56 2.80
N VAL A 372 -4.36 0.27 3.12
CA VAL A 372 -5.68 -0.40 3.24
C VAL A 372 -6.28 -0.18 4.63
N GLU A 373 -5.45 -0.18 5.66
CA GLU A 373 -5.91 0.04 7.03
C GLU A 373 -5.59 1.46 7.50
N PRO A 374 -6.18 1.91 8.61
CA PRO A 374 -5.82 3.18 9.19
C PRO A 374 -4.35 3.28 9.61
N THR A 375 -3.78 4.47 9.43
CA THR A 375 -2.41 4.83 9.82
C THR A 375 -2.42 5.63 11.13
N PHE A 376 -1.34 5.51 11.90
CA PHE A 376 -1.21 6.15 13.22
C PHE A 376 0.03 7.03 13.28
N ASP A 377 0.03 8.06 14.14
CA ASP A 377 1.15 9.00 14.27
C ASP A 377 2.48 8.33 14.64
N TRP A 378 2.42 7.22 15.37
CA TRP A 378 3.58 6.42 15.75
C TRP A 378 4.23 5.65 14.59
N THR A 379 3.56 5.51 13.45
CA THR A 379 4.15 4.85 12.27
C THR A 379 5.07 5.80 11.50
N LEU A 380 4.96 7.10 11.77
CA LEU A 380 5.76 8.18 11.17
C LEU A 380 6.94 8.60 12.05
N ARG A 381 6.87 8.36 13.37
CA ARG A 381 7.88 8.80 14.34
C ARG A 381 8.03 7.77 15.47
N ASN A 382 9.27 7.47 15.83
CA ASN A 382 9.57 6.69 17.02
C ASN A 382 9.05 7.45 18.27
N PRO A 383 8.17 6.84 19.09
CA PRO A 383 7.60 7.49 20.27
C PRO A 383 8.62 7.70 21.39
N ASP A 384 9.82 7.10 21.30
CA ASP A 384 10.89 7.32 22.26
C ASP A 384 11.28 8.81 22.27
N PRO A 385 11.07 9.54 23.38
CA PRO A 385 11.33 10.97 23.47
C PRO A 385 12.79 11.32 23.22
N ASP A 386 13.71 10.38 23.44
CA ASP A 386 15.15 10.59 23.29
C ASP A 386 15.59 10.54 21.80
N SER A 387 14.85 9.81 20.95
CA SER A 387 15.17 9.70 19.52
C SER A 387 14.29 10.58 18.63
N ARG A 388 12.96 10.52 18.83
CA ARG A 388 11.92 11.12 17.96
C ARG A 388 12.21 10.94 16.46
N GLN A 389 12.87 9.84 16.10
CA GLN A 389 13.35 9.61 14.75
C GLN A 389 12.17 9.43 13.80
N LEU A 390 12.20 10.13 12.67
CA LEU A 390 11.22 9.96 11.60
C LEU A 390 11.47 8.64 10.86
N LEU A 391 10.39 7.94 10.51
CA LEU A 391 10.43 6.55 10.03
C LEU A 391 10.12 6.42 8.54
N THR A 392 10.09 7.55 7.83
CA THR A 392 9.67 7.68 6.44
C THR A 392 10.84 7.60 5.45
N HIS A 393 12.06 7.34 5.92
CA HIS A 393 13.26 7.33 5.07
C HIS A 393 13.17 6.32 3.91
N GLY A 394 12.66 5.10 4.17
CA GLY A 394 12.46 4.07 3.14
C GLY A 394 11.45 4.50 2.07
N LEU A 395 10.40 5.22 2.47
CA LEU A 395 9.40 5.79 1.57
C LEU A 395 9.97 6.94 0.73
N VAL A 396 10.67 7.90 1.37
CA VAL A 396 11.31 9.02 0.66
C VAL A 396 12.32 8.48 -0.36
N LYS A 397 13.11 7.47 0.03
CA LYS A 397 14.03 6.77 -0.86
C LYS A 397 13.32 6.08 -2.03
N ALA A 398 12.17 5.44 -1.78
CA ALA A 398 11.37 4.81 -2.83
C ALA A 398 10.91 5.83 -3.88
N LEU A 399 10.26 6.91 -3.40
CA LEU A 399 9.60 7.89 -4.25
C LEU A 399 10.54 8.91 -4.91
N ASN A 400 11.75 9.08 -4.38
CA ASN A 400 12.78 9.93 -4.97
C ASN A 400 13.85 9.08 -5.68
N GLN A 401 14.77 8.49 -4.91
CA GLN A 401 15.98 7.88 -5.46
C GLN A 401 15.71 6.65 -6.33
N LYS A 402 14.85 5.74 -5.87
CA LYS A 402 14.62 4.44 -6.55
C LYS A 402 13.75 4.60 -7.79
N LEU A 403 12.71 5.42 -7.72
CA LEU A 403 11.77 5.60 -8.82
C LEU A 403 12.37 6.41 -9.98
N PHE A 404 13.26 7.36 -9.68
CA PHE A 404 13.95 8.21 -10.65
C PHE A 404 15.39 7.79 -10.94
N GLU A 405 15.83 6.59 -10.51
CA GLU A 405 17.23 6.16 -10.68
C GLU A 405 17.72 6.22 -12.14
N ASP A 406 18.81 6.95 -12.37
CA ASP A 406 19.27 7.37 -13.69
C ASP A 406 19.32 6.27 -14.77
N GLY A 407 18.84 6.64 -15.94
CA GLY A 407 19.09 5.94 -17.20
C GLY A 407 18.30 4.64 -17.41
N GLN A 408 17.42 4.23 -16.50
CA GLN A 408 16.58 3.05 -16.67
C GLN A 408 15.17 3.23 -16.08
N ARG A 409 14.17 2.65 -16.76
CA ARG A 409 12.82 2.54 -16.21
C ARG A 409 12.82 1.58 -15.02
N ARG A 410 12.55 2.11 -13.82
CA ARG A 410 12.45 1.32 -12.60
C ARG A 410 10.97 0.99 -12.30
N PRO A 411 10.61 -0.30 -12.25
CA PRO A 411 9.31 -0.73 -11.78
C PRO A 411 8.97 -0.18 -10.40
N ILE A 412 7.73 0.28 -10.23
CA ILE A 412 7.23 0.79 -8.96
C ILE A 412 7.29 -0.27 -7.85
N GLY A 413 7.04 -1.54 -8.18
CA GLY A 413 7.13 -2.65 -7.24
C GLY A 413 8.52 -2.82 -6.66
N TRP A 414 9.55 -2.64 -7.49
CA TRP A 414 10.94 -2.66 -7.05
C TRP A 414 11.31 -1.39 -6.28
N ALA A 415 10.86 -0.22 -6.72
CA ALA A 415 11.14 1.03 -6.02
C ALA A 415 10.57 1.03 -4.59
N MET A 416 9.35 0.51 -4.42
CA MET A 416 8.68 0.41 -3.13
C MET A 416 9.25 -0.67 -2.21
N GLU A 417 10.21 -1.49 -2.66
CA GLU A 417 10.82 -2.55 -1.84
C GLU A 417 11.38 -2.00 -0.51
N THR A 418 11.92 -0.78 -0.55
CA THR A 418 12.56 -0.10 0.59
C THR A 418 11.58 0.25 1.69
N VAL A 419 10.27 0.26 1.42
CA VAL A 419 9.23 0.42 2.46
C VAL A 419 9.05 -0.87 3.25
N PHE A 420 9.30 -2.02 2.63
CA PHE A 420 9.08 -3.34 3.23
C PHE A 420 10.33 -3.93 3.89
N ASP A 421 11.54 -3.46 3.54
CA ASP A 421 12.82 -4.00 4.02
C ASP A 421 12.93 -4.04 5.57
N ASP A 422 12.39 -3.02 6.24
CA ASP A 422 12.46 -2.91 7.71
C ASP A 422 11.44 -3.78 8.44
N VAL A 423 10.43 -4.33 7.76
CA VAL A 423 9.33 -5.05 8.41
C VAL A 423 9.87 -6.21 9.24
N GLY A 424 10.87 -6.94 8.73
CA GLY A 424 11.41 -8.08 9.46
C GLY A 424 12.16 -7.71 10.72
N VAL A 425 12.92 -6.61 10.69
CA VAL A 425 13.63 -6.10 11.86
C VAL A 425 12.61 -5.61 12.91
N LEU A 426 11.59 -4.86 12.49
CA LEU A 426 10.53 -4.39 13.38
C LEU A 426 9.80 -5.56 14.06
N LEU A 427 9.46 -6.60 13.31
CA LEU A 427 8.78 -7.78 13.87
C LEU A 427 9.66 -8.56 14.86
N ASP A 428 10.97 -8.67 14.59
CA ASP A 428 11.91 -9.34 15.50
C ASP A 428 12.13 -8.53 16.79
N GLU A 429 12.33 -7.22 16.66
CA GLU A 429 12.40 -6.29 17.79
C GLU A 429 11.10 -6.28 18.62
N GLY A 430 9.94 -6.39 17.96
CA GLY A 430 8.65 -6.56 18.62
C GLY A 430 8.59 -7.83 19.48
N LYS A 431 9.10 -8.97 18.98
CA LYS A 431 9.19 -10.22 19.75
C LYS A 431 10.08 -10.06 20.98
N HIS A 432 11.26 -9.45 20.82
CA HIS A 432 12.16 -9.17 21.93
C HIS A 432 11.52 -8.24 22.97
N ALA A 433 10.79 -7.22 22.53
CA ALA A 433 10.06 -6.31 23.40
C ALA A 433 8.93 -7.02 24.17
N ILE A 434 8.19 -7.94 23.53
CA ILE A 434 7.16 -8.75 24.21
C ILE A 434 7.80 -9.64 25.29
N ALA A 435 8.90 -10.32 25.00
CA ALA A 435 9.62 -11.11 26.00
C ALA A 435 10.15 -10.23 27.16
N ALA A 436 10.50 -8.98 26.88
CA ALA A 436 10.94 -8.01 27.89
C ALA A 436 9.80 -7.52 28.79
N ILE A 437 8.54 -7.55 28.34
CA ILE A 437 7.36 -7.27 29.18
C ILE A 437 7.26 -8.31 30.29
N ASP A 438 7.43 -9.60 29.95
CA ASP A 438 7.38 -10.71 30.91
C ASP A 438 8.52 -10.62 31.95
N ALA A 439 9.64 -10.02 31.56
CA ALA A 439 10.78 -9.74 32.44
C ALA A 439 10.67 -8.39 33.19
N ALA A 440 9.53 -7.71 33.12
CA ALA A 440 9.27 -6.41 33.75
C ALA A 440 10.31 -5.33 33.42
N ARG A 441 10.83 -5.31 32.18
CA ARG A 441 11.79 -4.27 31.75
C ARG A 441 11.06 -2.96 31.45
N PRO A 442 11.62 -1.79 31.83
CA PRO A 442 11.02 -0.49 31.54
C PRO A 442 10.83 -0.23 30.04
N ARG A 443 9.75 0.46 29.70
CA ARG A 443 9.31 0.86 28.35
C ARG A 443 9.06 -0.31 27.39
N SER A 444 9.08 -1.56 27.85
CA SER A 444 8.95 -2.75 27.00
C SER A 444 7.59 -2.81 26.30
N LEU A 445 6.52 -2.37 26.97
CA LEU A 445 5.18 -2.31 26.39
C LEU A 445 5.09 -1.28 25.26
N THR A 446 5.62 -0.07 25.49
CA THR A 446 5.66 1.00 24.48
C THR A 446 6.46 0.56 23.26
N LYS A 447 7.62 -0.08 23.47
CA LYS A 447 8.44 -0.62 22.38
C LYS A 447 7.72 -1.73 21.60
N ALA A 448 7.10 -2.68 22.30
CA ALA A 448 6.36 -3.76 21.67
C ALA A 448 5.21 -3.24 20.80
N LEU A 449 4.43 -2.28 21.33
CA LEU A 449 3.37 -1.61 20.58
C LEU A 449 3.93 -0.90 19.35
N TYR A 450 4.96 -0.06 19.53
CA TYR A 450 5.60 0.70 18.46
C TYR A 450 6.07 -0.20 17.30
N TYR A 451 6.86 -1.23 17.62
CA TYR A 451 7.40 -2.12 16.60
C TYR A 451 6.29 -2.88 15.86
N GLN A 452 5.27 -3.33 16.57
CA GLN A 452 4.13 -4.04 15.98
C GLN A 452 3.34 -3.14 15.02
N ILE A 453 2.94 -1.93 15.43
CA ILE A 453 2.15 -1.04 14.57
C ILE A 453 2.97 -0.50 13.39
N ALA A 454 4.27 -0.21 13.59
CA ALA A 454 5.16 0.24 12.52
C ALA A 454 5.41 -0.85 11.46
N ALA A 455 5.48 -2.12 11.86
CA ALA A 455 5.56 -3.25 10.93
C ALA A 455 4.27 -3.43 10.14
N MET A 456 3.12 -3.38 10.83
CA MET A 456 1.80 -3.52 10.21
C MET A 456 1.50 -2.40 9.21
N ASP A 457 1.80 -1.15 9.56
CA ASP A 457 1.62 0.01 8.68
C ASP A 457 2.34 -0.13 7.33
N ARG A 458 3.62 -0.58 7.38
CA ARG A 458 4.40 -0.92 6.18
C ARG A 458 3.77 -2.07 5.41
N GLN A 459 3.33 -3.13 6.09
CA GLN A 459 2.66 -4.27 5.44
C GLN A 459 1.36 -3.87 4.76
N HIS A 460 0.62 -2.92 5.33
CA HIS A 460 -0.67 -2.43 4.81
C HIS A 460 -0.52 -1.38 3.70
N THR A 461 0.70 -0.92 3.42
CA THR A 461 1.00 -0.16 2.21
C THR A 461 0.96 -1.11 1.01
N VAL A 462 0.08 -0.85 0.05
CA VAL A 462 -0.12 -1.70 -1.13
C VAL A 462 0.04 -0.92 -2.42
N ILE A 463 0.37 -1.64 -3.49
CA ILE A 463 0.36 -1.14 -4.86
C ILE A 463 -0.92 -1.64 -5.53
N LEU A 464 -1.68 -0.71 -6.11
CA LEU A 464 -2.81 -0.97 -6.99
C LEU A 464 -2.40 -0.63 -8.42
N GLY A 465 -2.68 -1.53 -9.35
CA GLY A 465 -2.07 -1.58 -10.68
C GLY A 465 -1.04 -2.69 -10.82
N ASP A 466 -0.34 -2.71 -11.94
CA ASP A 466 0.71 -3.68 -12.27
C ASP A 466 2.04 -3.22 -11.63
N PRO A 467 2.73 -4.07 -10.84
CA PRO A 467 3.93 -3.65 -10.13
C PRO A 467 5.15 -3.39 -11.06
N THR A 468 5.05 -3.73 -12.34
CA THR A 468 6.11 -3.53 -13.34
C THR A 468 6.10 -2.15 -13.99
N VAL A 469 5.05 -1.36 -13.80
CA VAL A 469 4.97 -0.02 -14.38
C VAL A 469 6.07 0.88 -13.83
N ALA A 470 6.57 1.77 -14.66
CA ALA A 470 7.63 2.72 -14.33
C ALA A 470 7.25 4.12 -14.85
N LEU A 471 7.91 5.16 -14.33
CA LEU A 471 7.84 6.49 -14.93
C LEU A 471 8.34 6.46 -16.39
N PRO A 472 7.85 7.35 -17.27
CA PRO A 472 8.41 7.48 -18.60
C PRO A 472 9.88 7.96 -18.52
N VAL A 473 10.62 7.75 -19.60
CA VAL A 473 12.01 8.22 -19.74
C VAL A 473 12.04 9.50 -20.54
#